data_AF-A0A6I3M818-F1
#
_entry.id   AF-A0A6I3M818-F1
#
_cell.length_a   1.000
_cell.length_b   1.000
_cell.length_c   1.000
_cell.angle_alpha   90.00
_cell.angle_beta   90.00
_cell.angle_gamma   90.00
#
_symmetry.space_group_name_H-M   'P 1'
#
loop_
_entity.id
_entity.type
_entity.pdbx_description
1 polymer ?
#
loop_
_entity_poly.entity_id
_entity_poly.type
_entity_poly.pdbx_seq_one_letter_code
_entity_poly.pdbx_strand_id
1 'polypeptide(L)'
;MGLFAAKSAVLVAARLGLGNAATRLLLHMALECWDEDTPDGRPARRYFGGREMSAVALGFTAPENGGPAAHQAVKRAVRELVKKGAIVRVRAGGRGLPAEYELLVSSSKPSAARAAVDNPVVLQFPARGQGVIERTPQGVAHRTP
;
A
#
# COMPACT_ATOMS: atom_id res chain seq x y z
N MET A 1 -14.44 5.10 0.84
CA MET A 1 -13.05 4.78 1.22
C MET A 1 -12.64 3.48 0.54
N GLY A 2 -11.39 3.38 0.07
CA GLY A 2 -10.98 2.40 -0.92
C GLY A 2 -10.30 1.17 -0.32
N LEU A 3 -11.09 0.28 0.26
CA LEU A 3 -10.57 -0.94 0.90
C LEU A 3 -10.08 -1.95 -0.14
N PHE A 4 -10.87 -2.18 -1.19
CA PHE A 4 -10.52 -3.14 -2.23
C PHE A 4 -9.40 -2.61 -3.12
N ALA A 5 -9.43 -1.31 -3.44
CA ALA A 5 -8.35 -0.63 -4.11
C ALA A 5 -7.03 -0.77 -3.35
N ALA A 6 -7.04 -0.57 -2.02
CA ALA A 6 -5.84 -0.71 -1.19
C ALA A 6 -5.31 -2.16 -1.17
N LYS A 7 -6.20 -3.16 -1.08
CA LYS A 7 -5.81 -4.57 -1.18
C LYS A 7 -5.16 -4.88 -2.53
N SER A 8 -5.76 -4.42 -3.62
CA SER A 8 -5.19 -4.59 -4.96
C SER A 8 -3.87 -3.85 -5.12
N ALA A 9 -3.71 -2.68 -4.51
CA ALA A 9 -2.49 -1.89 -4.57
C ALA A 9 -1.27 -2.62 -4.01
N VAL A 10 -1.43 -3.45 -2.97
CA VAL A 10 -0.35 -4.30 -2.44
C VAL A 10 0.18 -5.25 -3.52
N LEU A 11 -0.73 -5.96 -4.20
CA LEU A 11 -0.37 -6.93 -5.23
C LEU A 11 0.20 -6.25 -6.47
N VAL A 12 -0.38 -5.13 -6.89
CA VAL A 12 0.12 -4.32 -8.01
C VAL A 12 1.51 -3.77 -7.71
N ALA A 13 1.76 -3.30 -6.48
CA ALA A 13 3.07 -2.81 -6.09
C ALA A 13 4.15 -3.89 -6.19
N ALA A 14 3.84 -5.10 -5.72
CA ALA A 14 4.74 -6.25 -5.83
C ALA A 14 4.97 -6.64 -7.30
N ARG A 15 3.91 -6.75 -8.09
CA ARG A 15 3.99 -7.12 -9.52
C ARG A 15 4.82 -6.14 -10.35
N LEU A 16 4.70 -4.85 -10.06
CA LEU A 16 5.45 -3.78 -10.74
C LEU A 16 6.84 -3.54 -10.11
N GLY A 17 7.19 -4.28 -9.05
CA GLY A 17 8.45 -4.12 -8.32
C GLY A 17 8.66 -2.70 -7.80
N LEU A 18 7.62 -2.04 -7.28
CA LEU A 18 7.67 -0.66 -6.80
C LEU A 18 8.65 -0.51 -5.62
N GLY A 19 9.41 0.58 -5.62
CA GLY A 19 10.23 0.97 -4.47
C GLY A 19 9.35 1.36 -3.26
N ASN A 20 9.92 1.30 -2.05
CA ASN A 20 9.19 1.51 -0.78
C ASN A 20 8.37 2.81 -0.77
N ALA A 21 8.95 3.94 -1.19
CA ALA A 21 8.23 5.21 -1.24
C ALA A 21 7.05 5.19 -2.21
N ALA A 22 7.23 4.65 -3.42
CA ALA A 22 6.16 4.52 -4.40
C ALA A 22 5.04 3.59 -3.89
N THR A 23 5.41 2.46 -3.27
CA THR A 23 4.46 1.53 -2.64
C THR A 23 3.62 2.20 -1.55
N ARG A 24 4.26 2.90 -0.61
CA ARG A 24 3.57 3.63 0.46
C ARG A 24 2.62 4.68 -0.09
N LEU A 25 3.06 5.44 -1.09
CA LEU A 25 2.23 6.46 -1.72
C LEU A 25 1.03 5.84 -2.45
N LEU A 26 1.23 4.75 -3.19
CA LEU A 26 0.13 4.05 -3.87
C LEU A 26 -0.91 3.54 -2.87
N LEU A 27 -0.47 2.96 -1.75
CA LEU A 27 -1.37 2.48 -0.69
C LEU A 27 -2.18 3.63 -0.08
N HIS A 28 -1.53 4.75 0.23
CA HIS A 28 -2.22 5.94 0.72
C HIS A 28 -3.26 6.44 -0.29
N MET A 29 -2.88 6.59 -1.56
CA MET A 29 -3.81 7.00 -2.62
C MET A 29 -5.00 6.04 -2.74
N ALA A 30 -4.75 4.74 -2.63
CA ALA A 30 -5.77 3.71 -2.75
C ALA A 30 -6.73 3.71 -1.56
N LEU A 31 -6.25 3.97 -0.35
CA LEU A 31 -7.09 4.11 0.84
C LEU A 31 -8.02 5.33 0.77
N GLU A 32 -7.54 6.44 0.21
CA GLU A 32 -8.32 7.67 0.07
C GLU A 32 -9.26 7.68 -1.14
N CYS A 33 -9.02 6.85 -2.15
CA CYS A 33 -9.92 6.75 -3.29
C CYS A 33 -11.22 5.99 -2.93
N TRP A 34 -12.24 6.08 -3.79
CA TRP A 34 -13.48 5.33 -3.62
C TRP A 34 -13.41 4.00 -4.39
N ASP A 35 -13.94 2.94 -3.80
CA ASP A 35 -14.00 1.64 -4.45
C ASP A 35 -15.05 1.60 -5.58
N GLU A 36 -16.16 2.31 -5.36
CA GLU A 36 -17.32 2.47 -6.25
C GLU A 36 -17.55 3.96 -6.54
N ASP A 37 -18.29 4.24 -7.62
CA ASP A 37 -18.68 5.62 -7.93
C ASP A 37 -19.60 6.16 -6.83
N THR A 38 -19.35 7.38 -6.37
CA THR A 38 -20.19 7.96 -5.31
C THR A 38 -21.51 8.48 -5.89
N PRO A 39 -22.60 8.54 -5.09
CA PRO A 39 -23.86 9.15 -5.52
C PRO A 39 -23.71 10.59 -6.03
N ASP A 40 -22.72 11.32 -5.53
CA ASP A 40 -22.36 12.69 -5.97
C ASP A 40 -21.59 12.72 -7.31
N GLY A 41 -21.50 11.59 -8.02
CA GLY A 41 -20.86 11.48 -9.34
C GLY A 41 -19.34 11.47 -9.33
N ARG A 42 -18.68 11.24 -8.18
CA ARG A 42 -17.22 11.12 -8.14
C ARG A 42 -16.79 9.73 -8.62
N PRO A 43 -15.89 9.63 -9.59
CA PRO A 43 -15.47 8.36 -10.14
C PRO A 43 -14.65 7.54 -9.13
N ALA A 44 -14.87 6.23 -9.13
CA ALA A 44 -14.04 5.26 -8.41
C ALA A 44 -12.57 5.39 -8.82
N ARG A 45 -11.66 5.00 -7.91
CA ARG A 45 -10.19 4.99 -8.15
C ARG A 45 -9.58 6.35 -8.48
N ARG A 46 -10.33 7.43 -8.31
CA ARG A 46 -9.85 8.78 -8.50
C ARG A 46 -9.32 9.34 -7.19
N TYR A 47 -8.06 9.76 -7.21
CA TYR A 47 -7.38 10.36 -6.08
C TYR A 47 -7.19 11.86 -6.31
N PHE A 48 -7.59 12.65 -5.32
CA PHE A 48 -7.54 14.12 -5.32
C PHE A 48 -6.64 14.58 -4.18
N GLY A 49 -5.32 14.41 -4.33
CA GLY A 49 -4.37 14.64 -3.24
C GLY A 49 -3.65 15.98 -3.30
N GLY A 50 -3.57 16.61 -2.14
CA GLY A 50 -2.59 17.66 -1.85
C GLY A 50 -1.20 17.07 -1.59
N ARG A 51 -0.16 17.84 -1.93
CA ARG A 51 1.25 17.41 -1.80
C ARG A 51 1.65 17.11 -0.35
N GLU A 52 1.03 17.80 0.59
CA GLU A 52 1.26 17.66 2.04
C GLU A 52 0.84 16.27 2.55
N MET A 53 -0.38 15.82 2.25
CA MET A 53 -0.86 14.49 2.68
C MET A 53 -0.03 13.36 2.07
N SER A 54 0.40 13.54 0.80
CA SER A 54 1.34 12.63 0.16
C SER A 54 2.70 12.59 0.87
N ALA A 55 3.19 13.73 1.39
CA ALA A 55 4.43 13.78 2.16
C ALA A 55 4.28 13.06 3.50
N VAL A 56 3.16 13.26 4.21
CA VAL A 56 2.83 12.55 5.45
C VAL A 56 2.78 11.03 5.23
N ALA A 57 2.18 10.56 4.15
CA ALA A 57 2.15 9.14 3.79
C ALA A 57 3.56 8.53 3.63
N LEU A 58 4.50 9.33 3.13
CA LEU A 58 5.92 8.96 3.01
C LEU A 58 6.70 9.06 4.32
N GLY A 59 6.07 9.50 5.42
CA GLY A 59 6.69 9.66 6.73
C GLY A 59 7.33 11.03 6.95
N PHE A 60 6.98 12.03 6.15
CA PHE A 60 7.40 13.40 6.40
C PHE A 60 6.35 14.15 7.22
N THR A 61 6.69 14.53 8.44
CA THR A 61 5.87 15.33 9.35
C THR A 61 6.52 16.69 9.61
N ALA A 62 5.69 17.71 9.78
CA ALA A 62 6.16 19.04 10.19
C ALA A 62 6.09 19.16 11.71
N PRO A 63 7.05 19.83 12.36
CA PRO A 63 8.15 20.60 11.75
C PRO A 63 9.42 19.79 11.42
N GLU A 64 9.46 18.49 11.71
CA GLU A 64 10.72 17.72 11.77
C GLU A 64 11.41 17.57 10.41
N ASN A 65 10.66 17.27 9.35
CA ASN A 65 11.21 16.98 8.02
C ASN A 65 10.27 17.36 6.86
N GLY A 66 9.19 18.09 7.13
CA GLY A 66 8.18 18.57 6.15
C GLY A 66 8.66 19.62 5.13
N GLY A 67 9.96 19.71 4.85
CA GLY A 67 10.54 20.74 3.97
C GLY A 67 10.63 20.35 2.48
N PRO A 68 11.46 21.07 1.69
CA PRO A 68 11.65 20.82 0.26
C PRO A 68 12.06 19.39 -0.11
N ALA A 69 12.77 18.70 0.80
CA ALA A 69 13.16 17.30 0.63
C ALA A 69 11.94 16.36 0.55
N ALA A 70 10.92 16.58 1.39
CA ALA A 70 9.67 15.82 1.36
C ALA A 70 8.97 15.97 0.00
N HIS A 71 8.93 17.20 -0.52
CA HIS A 71 8.35 17.50 -1.84
C HIS A 71 9.08 16.81 -3.00
N GLN A 72 10.40 16.65 -2.90
CA GLN A 72 11.18 15.92 -3.89
C GLN A 72 10.97 14.41 -3.77
N ALA A 73 10.85 13.87 -2.55
CA ALA A 73 10.53 12.47 -2.32
C ALA A 73 9.16 12.10 -2.93
N VAL A 74 8.13 12.90 -2.68
CA VAL A 74 6.80 12.74 -3.31
C VAL A 74 6.91 12.80 -4.84
N LYS A 75 7.65 13.77 -5.39
CA LYS A 75 7.83 13.90 -6.84
C LYS A 75 8.49 12.66 -7.46
N ARG A 76 9.50 12.09 -6.79
CA ARG A 76 10.20 10.87 -7.23
C ARG A 76 9.27 9.66 -7.18
N ALA A 77 8.52 9.49 -6.09
CA ALA A 77 7.55 8.41 -5.93
C ALA A 77 6.45 8.48 -7.01
N VAL A 78 5.84 9.65 -7.23
CA VAL A 78 4.83 9.84 -8.29
C VAL A 78 5.41 9.52 -9.67
N ARG A 79 6.63 9.96 -9.95
CA ARG A 79 7.30 9.65 -11.24
C ARG A 79 7.48 8.16 -11.42
N GLU A 80 7.87 7.43 -10.38
CA GLU A 80 7.98 5.97 -10.44
C GLU A 80 6.62 5.31 -10.71
N LEU A 81 5.57 5.71 -9.98
CA LEU A 81 4.22 5.18 -10.14
C LEU A 81 3.69 5.37 -11.58
N VAL A 82 3.88 6.56 -12.15
CA VAL A 82 3.50 6.83 -13.55
C VAL A 82 4.35 6.00 -14.51
N LYS A 83 5.68 5.99 -14.34
CA LYS A 83 6.59 5.25 -15.21
C LYS A 83 6.28 3.76 -15.26
N LYS A 84 5.90 3.17 -14.12
CA LYS A 84 5.60 1.75 -13.99
C LYS A 84 4.13 1.42 -14.25
N GLY A 85 3.29 2.40 -14.58
CA GLY A 85 1.88 2.17 -14.92
C GLY A 85 1.00 1.81 -13.73
N ALA A 86 1.34 2.24 -12.51
CA ALA A 86 0.47 2.08 -11.34
C ALA A 86 -0.62 3.16 -11.27
N ILE A 87 -0.35 4.36 -11.82
CA ILE A 87 -1.28 5.48 -11.87
C ILE A 87 -1.17 6.25 -13.19
N VAL A 88 -2.23 6.96 -13.54
CA VAL A 88 -2.25 7.96 -14.62
C VAL A 88 -2.53 9.32 -14.01
N ARG A 89 -1.76 10.35 -14.40
CA ARG A 89 -2.08 11.73 -14.04
C ARG A 89 -3.16 12.25 -14.97
N VAL A 90 -4.31 12.58 -14.41
CA VAL A 90 -5.44 13.12 -15.18
C VAL A 90 -5.38 14.65 -15.23
N ARG A 91 -5.00 15.27 -14.11
CA ARG A 91 -4.82 16.73 -14.04
C ARG A 91 -3.57 17.09 -13.24
N ALA A 92 -2.77 18.01 -13.75
CA ALA A 92 -1.71 18.62 -12.96
C ALA A 92 -2.31 19.54 -11.88
N GLY A 93 -1.74 19.50 -10.67
CA GLY A 93 -2.09 20.48 -9.63
C GLY A 93 -1.60 21.87 -9.98
N GLY A 94 -2.28 22.91 -9.49
CA GLY A 94 -2.02 24.31 -9.80
C GLY A 94 -2.55 25.25 -8.70
N ARG A 95 -2.71 26.56 -9.02
CA ARG A 95 -3.19 27.61 -8.10
C ARG A 95 -4.44 27.18 -7.31
N GLY A 96 -4.25 26.64 -6.11
CA GLY A 96 -5.32 26.18 -5.22
C GLY A 96 -6.05 24.90 -5.65
N LEU A 97 -5.63 24.24 -6.74
CA LEU A 97 -6.30 23.02 -7.23
C LEU A 97 -5.44 21.78 -7.00
N PRO A 98 -5.98 20.72 -6.36
CA PRO A 98 -5.25 19.48 -6.16
C PRO A 98 -4.98 18.79 -7.50
N ALA A 99 -3.88 18.04 -7.55
CA ALA A 99 -3.60 17.16 -8.67
C ALA A 99 -4.57 15.98 -8.66
N GLU A 100 -4.93 15.50 -9.85
CA GLU A 100 -5.83 14.36 -10.01
C GLU A 100 -5.08 13.18 -10.62
N TYR A 101 -5.26 12.03 -10.00
CA TYR A 101 -4.70 10.77 -10.47
C TYR A 101 -5.78 9.71 -10.54
N GLU A 102 -5.71 8.88 -11.56
CA GLU A 102 -6.46 7.65 -11.67
C GLU A 102 -5.56 6.49 -11.31
N LEU A 103 -6.02 5.63 -10.41
CA LEU A 103 -5.28 4.47 -9.97
C LEU A 103 -5.61 3.27 -10.86
N LEU A 104 -4.57 2.62 -11.38
CA LEU A 104 -4.69 1.41 -12.20
C LEU A 104 -4.68 0.16 -11.32
N VAL A 105 -5.58 0.13 -10.34
CA VAL A 105 -5.78 -0.97 -9.39
C VAL A 105 -7.23 -1.46 -9.47
N SER A 106 -7.46 -2.73 -9.17
CA SER A 106 -8.83 -3.25 -9.09
C SER A 106 -9.49 -2.75 -7.79
N SER A 107 -10.66 -2.15 -7.90
CA SER A 107 -11.42 -1.62 -6.75
C SER A 107 -12.74 -2.36 -6.50
N SER A 108 -13.08 -3.33 -7.35
CA SER A 108 -14.26 -4.15 -7.17
C SER A 108 -14.05 -5.18 -6.07
N LYS A 109 -15.11 -5.44 -5.30
CA LYS A 109 -15.13 -6.54 -4.34
C LYS A 109 -14.76 -7.84 -5.06
N PRO A 110 -13.70 -8.55 -4.66
CA PRO A 110 -13.34 -9.79 -5.30
C PRO A 110 -14.49 -10.79 -5.09
N SER A 111 -15.02 -11.32 -6.19
CA SER A 111 -15.89 -12.49 -6.13
C SER A 111 -15.11 -13.64 -5.49
N ALA A 112 -15.76 -14.44 -4.64
CA ALA A 112 -15.13 -15.60 -3.99
C ALA A 112 -14.44 -16.54 -4.99
N ALA A 113 -14.97 -16.64 -6.22
CA ALA A 113 -14.38 -17.42 -7.30
C ALA A 113 -13.09 -16.80 -7.87
N ARG A 114 -12.98 -15.46 -7.93
CA ARG A 114 -11.77 -14.75 -8.41
C ARG A 114 -10.66 -14.70 -7.35
N ALA A 115 -11.03 -14.61 -6.08
CA ALA A 115 -10.08 -14.55 -4.98
C ALA A 115 -9.16 -15.78 -4.90
N ALA A 116 -9.61 -16.95 -5.39
CA ALA A 116 -8.79 -18.17 -5.45
C ALA A 116 -7.81 -18.19 -6.64
N VAL A 117 -8.14 -17.51 -7.74
CA VAL A 117 -7.33 -17.49 -8.98
C VAL A 117 -6.24 -16.41 -8.91
N ASP A 118 -6.54 -15.26 -8.29
CA ASP A 118 -5.63 -14.11 -8.20
C ASP A 118 -4.66 -14.17 -7.01
N ASN A 119 -4.61 -15.28 -6.27
CA ASN A 119 -3.75 -15.44 -5.10
C ASN A 119 -2.54 -16.32 -5.46
N PRO A 120 -1.41 -15.72 -5.89
CA PRO A 120 -0.26 -16.49 -6.37
C PRO A 120 0.52 -17.20 -5.24
N VAL A 121 0.18 -16.93 -3.98
CA VAL A 121 0.87 -17.48 -2.82
C VAL A 121 -0.13 -18.13 -1.87
N VAL A 122 -0.10 -19.46 -1.82
CA VAL A 122 -0.67 -20.22 -0.71
C VAL A 122 0.30 -20.10 0.45
N LEU A 123 0.07 -19.13 1.34
CA LEU A 123 0.82 -19.03 2.59
C LEU A 123 0.30 -20.13 3.53
N GLN A 124 1.08 -21.19 3.71
CA GLN A 124 0.86 -22.16 4.78
C GLN A 124 1.19 -21.47 6.11
N PHE A 125 0.21 -20.78 6.69
CA PHE A 125 0.30 -20.37 8.07
C PHE A 125 0.17 -21.63 8.94
N PRO A 126 1.08 -21.91 9.88
CA PRO A 126 0.82 -22.94 10.87
C PRO A 126 -0.44 -22.51 11.63
N ALA A 127 -1.46 -23.36 11.61
CA ALA A 127 -2.67 -23.15 12.39
C ALA A 127 -2.24 -22.86 13.84
N ARG A 128 -2.75 -21.78 14.42
CA ARG A 128 -2.54 -21.48 15.84
C ARG A 128 -3.14 -22.63 16.66
N GLY A 129 -2.28 -23.56 17.09
CA GLY A 129 -2.64 -24.64 18.00
C GLY A 129 -1.72 -25.86 17.86
N GLN A 130 -0.97 -26.15 18.93
CA GLN A 130 -0.10 -27.33 19.17
C GLN A 130 1.26 -27.33 18.43
N GLY A 131 2.41 -27.31 19.09
CA GLY A 131 2.71 -27.28 20.51
C GLY A 131 4.10 -26.70 20.73
N VAL A 132 4.26 -25.99 21.84
CA VAL A 132 5.56 -25.64 22.39
C VAL A 132 6.27 -26.95 22.68
N ILE A 133 7.35 -27.25 21.95
CA ILE A 133 8.32 -28.27 22.36
C ILE A 133 8.99 -27.74 23.62
N GLU A 134 8.46 -28.19 24.76
CA GLU A 134 9.11 -28.08 26.06
C GLU A 134 10.48 -28.77 25.94
N ARG A 135 11.55 -27.98 25.84
CA ARG A 135 12.91 -28.49 25.95
C ARG A 135 13.07 -28.99 27.38
N THR A 136 13.04 -30.31 27.54
CA THR A 136 13.43 -30.96 28.79
C THR A 136 14.86 -30.53 29.13
N PRO A 137 15.15 -30.00 30.32
CA PRO A 137 16.52 -29.72 30.71
C PRO A 137 17.29 -31.04 30.80
N GLN A 138 18.37 -31.12 30.02
CA GLN A 138 19.33 -32.23 30.04
C GLN A 138 19.87 -32.41 31.46
N GLY A 139 19.62 -33.58 32.05
CA GLY A 139 20.24 -33.99 33.30
C GLY A 139 21.76 -34.02 33.16
N VAL A 140 22.43 -33.15 33.90
CA VAL A 140 23.90 -33.15 34.03
C VAL A 140 24.27 -34.35 34.89
N ALA A 141 24.86 -35.38 34.26
CA ALA A 141 25.50 -36.48 34.95
C ALA A 141 26.76 -35.95 35.65
N HIS A 142 26.72 -35.84 36.98
CA HIS A 142 27.93 -35.71 37.79
C HIS A 142 28.34 -37.09 38.33
N ARG A 143 29.58 -37.48 38.00
CA ARG A 143 30.27 -38.66 38.51
C ARG A 143 30.59 -38.52 40.02
N THR A 144 30.64 -39.70 40.63
CA THR A 144 31.16 -40.18 41.93
C THR A 144 32.38 -39.45 42.52
N PRO A 145 32.63 -39.60 43.82
CA PRO A 145 33.32 -40.79 44.37
C PRO A 145 32.43 -41.78 45.13
#